data_AF-A0A2E6AC80-F1
#
_entry.id   AF-A0A2E6AC80-F1
#
_cell.length_a   1.000
_cell.length_b   1.000
_cell.length_c   1.000
_cell.angle_alpha   90.00
_cell.angle_beta   90.00
_cell.angle_gamma   90.00
#
_symmetry.space_group_name_H-M   'P 1'
#
loop_
_entity.id
_entity.type
_entity.pdbx_description
1 polymer ?
#
loop_
_entity_poly.entity_id
_entity_poly.type
_entity_poly.pdbx_seq_one_letter_code
_entity_poly.pdbx_strand_id
1 'polypeptide(L)'
;MTLVLVLLTFDTVNKITAGSKRVPAYTVINNQIDYKYNKTRNMFEPVIGSESPLFGNMLTAEEAEGLINLGKLTIQAKNCMNCHTLLGNGAYYAPDLTKAWLDPGWGAKSVRETLMLNFLMDPENNARTFGTNRKMPNLGLTEAEAKSIIAYLKWMSSIDTNGFPTNFKTIKQ
;
A
#
# COMPACT_ATOMS: atom_id res chain seq x y z
N MET A 1 19.36 24.55 19.54
CA MET A 1 18.09 24.11 18.91
C MET A 1 18.29 23.66 17.47
N THR A 2 18.83 24.50 16.57
CA THR A 2 19.02 24.18 15.14
C THR A 2 19.84 22.91 14.89
N LEU A 3 20.98 22.74 15.58
CA LEU A 3 21.83 21.55 15.43
C LEU A 3 21.09 20.24 15.76
N VAL A 4 20.23 20.26 16.79
CA VAL A 4 19.44 19.08 17.18
C VAL A 4 18.42 18.73 16.10
N LEU A 5 17.74 19.72 15.52
CA LEU A 5 16.79 19.50 14.43
C LEU A 5 17.47 18.93 13.19
N VAL A 6 18.68 19.40 12.86
CA VAL A 6 19.46 18.86 11.74
C VAL A 6 19.79 17.38 11.99
N LEU A 7 20.29 17.03 13.18
CA LEU A 7 20.60 15.64 13.52
C LEU A 7 19.36 14.73 13.48
N LEU A 8 18.23 15.18 14.04
CA LEU A 8 16.97 14.44 14.01
C LEU A 8 16.44 14.27 12.57
N THR A 9 16.71 15.22 11.69
CA THR A 9 16.34 15.11 10.27
C THR A 9 17.09 13.97 9.60
N PHE A 10 18.41 13.89 9.74
CA PHE A 10 19.21 12.80 9.17
C PHE A 10 18.85 11.44 9.76
N ASP A 11 18.65 11.35 11.08
CA ASP A 11 18.19 10.12 11.73
C ASP A 11 16.82 9.67 11.20
N THR A 12 15.89 10.60 11.00
CA THR A 12 14.57 10.30 10.45
C THR A 12 14.67 9.83 9.00
N VAL A 13 15.40 10.54 8.15
CA VAL A 13 15.61 10.17 6.73
C VAL A 13 16.15 8.74 6.64
N ASN A 14 17.18 8.40 7.42
CA ASN A 14 17.75 7.05 7.42
C ASN A 14 16.75 5.94 7.83
N LYS A 15 15.71 6.29 8.60
CA LYS A 15 14.66 5.34 9.01
C LYS A 15 13.53 5.23 7.98
N ILE A 16 13.21 6.30 7.26
CA ILE A 16 12.05 6.36 6.34
C ILE A 16 12.41 6.14 4.86
N THR A 17 13.70 6.12 4.51
CA THR A 17 14.15 5.83 3.15
C THR A 17 13.92 4.35 2.80
N ALA A 18 13.47 4.09 1.56
CA ALA A 18 13.33 2.73 1.05
C ALA A 18 14.66 1.96 1.11
N GLY A 19 14.60 0.69 1.51
CA GLY A 19 15.77 -0.13 1.80
C GLY A 19 16.26 -0.05 3.26
N SER A 20 15.65 0.78 4.10
CA SER A 20 15.92 0.78 5.54
C SER A 20 15.31 -0.44 6.24
N LYS A 21 15.63 -0.62 7.53
CA LYS A 21 15.02 -1.66 8.36
C LYS A 21 13.49 -1.55 8.47
N ARG A 22 12.93 -0.33 8.38
CA ARG A 22 11.48 -0.08 8.54
C ARG A 22 10.74 0.01 7.22
N VAL A 23 11.42 0.43 6.17
CA VAL A 23 10.84 0.64 4.84
C VAL A 23 11.60 -0.27 3.88
N PRO A 24 11.05 -1.45 3.52
CA PRO A 24 11.72 -2.37 2.63
C PRO A 24 12.06 -1.74 1.27
N ALA A 25 13.06 -2.30 0.60
CA ALA A 25 13.36 -1.95 -0.79
C ALA A 25 12.14 -2.19 -1.69
N TYR A 26 12.04 -1.43 -2.78
CA TYR A 26 10.92 -1.50 -3.71
C TYR A 26 10.68 -2.90 -4.30
N THR A 27 11.74 -3.70 -4.44
CA THR A 27 11.68 -5.09 -4.90
C THR A 27 10.85 -6.03 -4.01
N VAL A 28 10.49 -5.63 -2.79
CA VAL A 28 9.60 -6.42 -1.91
C VAL A 28 8.23 -6.72 -2.54
N ILE A 29 7.82 -5.97 -3.57
CA ILE A 29 6.60 -6.27 -4.34
C ILE A 29 6.70 -7.57 -5.15
N ASN A 30 7.89 -8.16 -5.26
CA ASN A 30 8.10 -9.50 -5.81
C ASN A 30 7.85 -10.61 -4.78
N ASN A 31 7.53 -10.26 -3.54
CA ASN A 31 7.29 -11.21 -2.46
C ASN A 31 5.82 -11.19 -2.02
N GLN A 32 5.43 -12.26 -1.36
CA GLN A 32 4.22 -12.29 -0.56
C GLN A 32 4.38 -11.32 0.62
N ILE A 33 3.33 -10.56 0.89
CA ILE A 33 3.28 -9.63 2.02
C ILE A 33 2.07 -10.03 2.86
N ASP A 34 2.27 -10.11 4.16
CA ASP A 34 1.22 -10.32 5.15
C ASP A 34 1.43 -9.36 6.33
N TYR A 35 0.49 -9.35 7.28
CA TYR A 35 0.55 -8.48 8.46
C TYR A 35 0.03 -9.24 9.68
N LYS A 36 0.93 -9.53 10.63
CA LYS A 36 0.64 -10.43 11.76
C LYS A 36 1.03 -9.80 13.07
N TYR A 37 0.34 -10.19 14.12
CA TYR A 37 0.67 -9.79 15.48
C TYR A 37 1.95 -10.50 15.95
N ASN A 38 2.98 -9.71 16.29
CA ASN A 38 4.20 -10.18 16.90
C ASN A 38 4.08 -10.08 18.44
N LYS A 39 4.11 -11.24 19.11
CA LYS A 39 4.01 -11.33 20.58
C LYS A 39 5.18 -10.68 21.31
N THR A 40 6.40 -10.76 20.76
CA THR A 40 7.61 -10.18 21.36
C THR A 40 7.60 -8.66 21.33
N ARG A 41 7.14 -8.06 20.22
CA ARG A 41 7.01 -6.60 20.08
C ARG A 41 5.68 -6.05 20.58
N ASN A 42 4.74 -6.92 20.96
CA ASN A 42 3.37 -6.57 21.36
C ASN A 42 2.67 -5.66 20.33
N MET A 43 2.86 -5.93 19.04
CA MET A 43 2.30 -5.11 17.96
C MET A 43 2.20 -5.88 16.66
N PHE A 44 1.37 -5.40 15.73
CA PHE A 44 1.34 -5.94 14.37
C PHE A 44 2.51 -5.46 13.52
N GLU A 45 3.08 -6.36 12.72
CA GLU A 45 4.20 -6.06 11.84
C GLU A 45 4.03 -6.76 10.48
N PRO A 46 4.64 -6.20 9.41
CA PRO A 46 4.66 -6.84 8.10
C PRO A 46 5.47 -8.13 8.15
N VAL A 47 4.98 -9.16 7.48
CA VAL A 47 5.69 -10.43 7.27
C VAL A 47 5.93 -10.61 5.79
N ILE A 48 7.20 -10.74 5.40
CA ILE A 48 7.60 -10.95 4.02
C ILE A 48 7.78 -12.46 3.81
N GLY A 49 7.03 -13.00 2.85
CA GLY A 49 7.02 -14.42 2.52
C GLY A 49 7.84 -14.76 1.28
N SER A 50 7.50 -15.89 0.68
CA SER A 50 8.12 -16.39 -0.56
C SER A 50 7.90 -15.45 -1.74
N GLU A 51 8.55 -15.76 -2.86
CA GLU A 51 8.30 -15.09 -4.14
C GLU A 51 6.81 -15.14 -4.51
N SER A 52 6.31 -14.00 -4.96
CA SER A 52 4.94 -13.77 -5.41
C SER A 52 4.98 -12.61 -6.40
N PRO A 53 5.28 -12.90 -7.68
CA PRO A 53 5.32 -11.91 -8.76
C PRO A 53 4.06 -11.04 -8.78
N LEU A 54 4.20 -9.75 -9.07
CA LEU A 54 3.07 -8.84 -9.23
C LEU A 54 2.65 -8.84 -10.70
N PHE A 55 1.38 -9.11 -11.00
CA PHE A 55 0.87 -9.29 -12.37
C PHE A 55 1.66 -10.33 -13.18
N GLY A 56 2.16 -11.37 -12.50
CA GLY A 56 2.91 -12.47 -13.11
C GLY A 56 4.37 -12.16 -13.45
N ASN A 57 4.88 -10.97 -13.16
CA ASN A 57 6.24 -10.56 -13.51
C ASN A 57 7.10 -10.34 -12.26
N MET A 58 8.34 -10.84 -12.30
CA MET A 58 9.39 -10.49 -11.34
C MET A 58 10.07 -9.24 -11.84
N LEU A 59 10.00 -8.16 -11.06
CA LEU A 59 10.52 -6.86 -11.45
C LEU A 59 11.96 -6.69 -10.95
N THR A 60 12.82 -6.12 -11.77
CA THR A 60 14.12 -5.62 -11.34
C THR A 60 13.97 -4.48 -10.34
N ALA A 61 15.05 -4.08 -9.67
CA ALA A 61 15.03 -2.96 -8.73
C ALA A 61 14.58 -1.64 -9.39
N GLU A 62 15.08 -1.36 -10.60
CA GLU A 62 14.75 -0.16 -11.37
C GLU A 62 13.29 -0.17 -11.82
N GLU A 63 12.78 -1.29 -12.32
CA GLU A 63 11.38 -1.42 -12.72
C GLU A 63 10.43 -1.29 -11.52
N ALA A 64 10.77 -1.93 -10.38
CA ALA A 64 9.97 -1.82 -9.16
C ALA A 64 9.94 -0.39 -8.63
N GLU A 65 11.09 0.31 -8.63
CA GLU A 65 11.18 1.72 -8.25
C GLU A 65 10.34 2.60 -9.18
N GLY A 66 10.50 2.45 -10.50
CA GLY A 66 9.74 3.21 -11.49
C GLY A 66 8.24 3.02 -11.34
N LEU A 67 7.79 1.77 -11.15
CA LEU A 67 6.37 1.44 -10.98
C LEU A 67 5.79 2.03 -9.68
N ILE A 68 6.51 1.95 -8.57
CA ILE A 68 6.05 2.50 -7.28
C ILE A 68 6.06 4.02 -7.31
N ASN A 69 7.06 4.64 -7.94
CA ASN A 69 7.11 6.10 -8.10
C ASN A 69 5.95 6.61 -8.95
N LEU A 70 5.63 5.93 -10.05
CA LEU A 70 4.44 6.25 -10.84
C LEU A 70 3.17 6.14 -9.98
N GLY A 71 3.00 5.03 -9.24
CA GLY A 71 1.84 4.84 -8.36
C GLY A 71 1.69 5.94 -7.31
N LYS A 72 2.79 6.36 -6.69
CA LYS A 72 2.83 7.48 -5.74
C LYS A 72 2.37 8.78 -6.41
N LEU A 73 2.90 9.10 -7.58
CA LEU A 73 2.55 10.31 -8.33
C LEU A 73 1.09 10.28 -8.79
N THR A 74 0.58 9.14 -9.24
CA THR A 74 -0.83 8.98 -9.62
C THR A 74 -1.75 9.20 -8.41
N ILE A 75 -1.43 8.62 -7.24
CA ILE A 75 -2.20 8.83 -6.00
C ILE A 75 -2.29 10.32 -5.64
N GLN A 76 -1.18 11.05 -5.80
CA GLN A 76 -1.11 12.48 -5.54
C GLN A 76 -1.90 13.28 -6.59
N ALA A 77 -1.68 13.01 -7.89
CA ALA A 77 -2.32 13.71 -9.00
C ALA A 77 -3.84 13.52 -9.03
N LYS A 78 -4.32 12.34 -8.61
CA LYS A 78 -5.74 12.00 -8.55
C LYS A 78 -6.38 12.26 -7.18
N ASN A 79 -5.63 12.92 -6.28
CA ASN A 79 -6.08 13.43 -4.99
C ASN A 79 -6.74 12.37 -4.07
N CYS A 80 -6.23 11.13 -4.08
CA CYS A 80 -6.85 10.03 -3.33
C CYS A 80 -6.92 10.32 -1.82
N MET A 81 -5.92 11.05 -1.27
CA MET A 81 -5.85 11.44 0.14
C MET A 81 -6.94 12.42 0.58
N ASN A 82 -7.69 13.04 -0.35
CA ASN A 82 -8.81 13.90 0.00
C ASN A 82 -10.09 13.11 0.34
N CYS A 83 -10.07 11.80 0.13
CA CYS A 83 -11.09 10.88 0.62
C CYS A 83 -10.52 9.86 1.60
N HIS A 84 -9.33 9.35 1.34
CA HIS A 84 -8.69 8.27 2.08
C HIS A 84 -7.60 8.78 3.02
N THR A 85 -7.22 7.96 3.99
CA THR A 85 -5.95 8.11 4.70
C THR A 85 -4.88 7.18 4.15
N LEU A 86 -3.62 7.62 4.17
CA LEU A 86 -2.42 6.81 4.00
C LEU A 86 -1.54 7.03 5.23
N LEU A 87 -1.13 5.96 5.89
CA LEU A 87 -0.47 6.00 7.20
C LEU A 87 -1.28 6.79 8.23
N GLY A 88 -2.62 6.74 8.17
CA GLY A 88 -3.51 7.52 9.03
C GLY A 88 -3.60 9.03 8.70
N ASN A 89 -2.91 9.51 7.66
CA ASN A 89 -2.93 10.92 7.24
C ASN A 89 -3.78 11.08 5.97
N GLY A 90 -4.65 12.10 5.93
CA GLY A 90 -5.55 12.35 4.80
C GLY A 90 -6.95 12.71 5.29
N ALA A 91 -7.97 12.30 4.53
CA ALA A 91 -9.37 12.51 4.87
C ALA A 91 -10.07 11.23 5.36
N TYR A 92 -11.24 11.40 5.98
CA TYR A 92 -11.98 10.33 6.67
C TYR A 92 -13.26 9.91 5.95
N TYR A 93 -13.37 10.20 4.65
CA TYR A 93 -14.53 9.83 3.84
C TYR A 93 -14.48 8.36 3.41
N ALA A 94 -13.31 7.79 3.20
CA ALA A 94 -13.12 6.43 2.71
C ALA A 94 -12.08 5.67 3.57
N PRO A 95 -11.98 4.33 3.43
CA PRO A 95 -11.08 3.53 4.26
C PRO A 95 -9.61 3.92 4.17
N ASP A 96 -8.84 3.63 5.21
CA ASP A 96 -7.38 3.79 5.22
C ASP A 96 -6.71 2.82 4.22
N LEU A 97 -5.78 3.34 3.41
CA LEU A 97 -5.13 2.60 2.36
C LEU A 97 -3.78 1.97 2.76
N THR A 98 -3.33 2.15 4.00
CA THR A 98 -2.00 1.71 4.47
C THR A 98 -1.77 0.22 4.27
N LYS A 99 -2.81 -0.59 4.54
CA LYS A 99 -2.79 -2.05 4.37
C LYS A 99 -3.81 -2.52 3.33
N ALA A 100 -4.21 -1.66 2.39
CA ALA A 100 -5.27 -1.96 1.42
C ALA A 100 -4.98 -3.18 0.54
N TRP A 101 -3.71 -3.48 0.22
CA TRP A 101 -3.33 -4.71 -0.50
C TRP A 101 -3.75 -5.99 0.26
N LEU A 102 -3.86 -5.90 1.59
CA LEU A 102 -4.19 -7.01 2.47
C LEU A 102 -5.67 -7.04 2.85
N ASP A 103 -6.51 -6.18 2.27
CA ASP A 103 -7.93 -6.13 2.60
C ASP A 103 -8.65 -7.44 2.19
N PRO A 104 -9.42 -8.07 3.09
CA PRO A 104 -10.14 -9.30 2.81
C PRO A 104 -11.25 -9.13 1.75
N GLY A 105 -11.68 -7.90 1.47
CA GLY A 105 -12.60 -7.55 0.39
C GLY A 105 -12.07 -7.85 -1.01
N TRP A 106 -10.77 -8.10 -1.16
CA TRP A 106 -10.17 -8.56 -2.43
C TRP A 106 -10.35 -10.06 -2.68
N GLY A 107 -11.12 -10.77 -1.86
CA GLY A 107 -11.48 -12.16 -2.10
C GLY A 107 -10.33 -13.12 -1.85
N ALA A 108 -9.88 -13.83 -2.88
CA ALA A 108 -8.75 -14.76 -2.82
C ALA A 108 -7.48 -14.14 -3.41
N LYS A 109 -6.32 -14.60 -2.96
CA LYS A 109 -5.01 -14.15 -3.48
C LYS A 109 -4.92 -14.20 -5.00
N SER A 110 -5.47 -15.24 -5.64
CA SER A 110 -5.41 -15.45 -7.09
C SER A 110 -6.21 -14.44 -7.91
N VAL A 111 -7.20 -13.76 -7.33
CA VAL A 111 -8.08 -12.81 -8.04
C VAL A 111 -7.89 -11.37 -7.59
N ARG A 112 -7.20 -11.14 -6.47
CA ARG A 112 -7.00 -9.81 -5.86
C ARG A 112 -6.51 -8.77 -6.86
N GLU A 113 -5.48 -9.07 -7.64
CA GLU A 113 -4.90 -8.15 -8.61
C GLU A 113 -5.93 -7.71 -9.66
N THR A 114 -6.67 -8.67 -10.23
CA THR A 114 -7.74 -8.40 -11.19
C THR A 114 -8.87 -7.59 -10.57
N LEU A 115 -9.28 -7.93 -9.34
CA LEU A 115 -10.35 -7.21 -8.65
C LEU A 115 -9.97 -5.77 -8.30
N MET A 116 -8.71 -5.54 -7.89
CA MET A 116 -8.20 -4.19 -7.66
C MET A 116 -8.13 -3.39 -8.95
N LEU A 117 -7.64 -4.02 -10.03
CA LEU A 117 -7.53 -3.36 -11.34
C LEU A 117 -8.90 -2.94 -11.87
N ASN A 118 -9.88 -3.85 -11.86
CA ASN A 118 -11.24 -3.57 -12.30
C ASN A 118 -11.89 -2.46 -11.46
N PHE A 119 -11.68 -2.47 -10.14
CA PHE A 119 -12.20 -1.43 -9.26
C PHE A 119 -11.60 -0.05 -9.55
N LEU A 120 -10.28 0.04 -9.75
CA LEU A 120 -9.63 1.32 -10.03
C LEU A 120 -10.04 1.88 -11.39
N MET A 121 -10.21 1.02 -12.40
CA MET A 121 -10.59 1.42 -13.76
C MET A 121 -12.07 1.80 -13.88
N ASP A 122 -12.95 1.12 -13.14
CA ASP A 122 -14.40 1.34 -13.16
C ASP A 122 -15.01 1.14 -11.76
N PRO A 123 -14.84 2.12 -10.86
CA PRO A 123 -15.28 2.01 -9.48
C PRO A 123 -16.80 2.00 -9.32
N GLU A 124 -17.56 2.43 -10.32
CA GLU A 124 -19.02 2.48 -10.27
C GLU A 124 -19.63 1.09 -10.45
N ASN A 125 -19.14 0.31 -11.42
CA ASN A 125 -19.63 -1.05 -11.68
C ASN A 125 -18.90 -2.12 -10.85
N ASN A 126 -17.73 -1.81 -10.31
CA ASN A 126 -16.93 -2.72 -9.48
C ASN A 126 -16.90 -2.27 -8.01
N ALA A 127 -17.90 -1.51 -7.59
CA ALA A 127 -17.94 -0.85 -6.29
C ALA A 127 -17.74 -1.83 -5.12
N ARG A 128 -16.82 -1.47 -4.22
CA ARG A 128 -16.54 -2.18 -2.96
C ARG A 128 -17.12 -1.37 -1.80
N THR A 129 -18.44 -1.20 -1.78
CA THR A 129 -19.11 -0.45 -0.72
C THR A 129 -19.51 -1.41 0.39
N PHE A 130 -18.87 -1.30 1.55
CA PHE A 130 -19.14 -2.11 2.75
C PHE A 130 -20.48 -1.73 3.40
N GLY A 131 -21.59 -1.80 2.65
CA GLY A 131 -22.92 -1.40 3.09
C GLY A 131 -23.17 0.11 3.16
N THR A 132 -22.30 0.94 2.56
CA THR A 132 -22.46 2.40 2.54
C THR A 132 -22.87 2.91 1.15
N ASN A 133 -23.46 4.10 1.11
CA ASN A 133 -23.76 4.81 -0.15
C ASN A 133 -22.60 5.70 -0.64
N ARG A 134 -21.42 5.61 0.00
CA ARG A 134 -20.24 6.38 -0.41
C ARG A 134 -19.68 5.80 -1.70
N LYS A 135 -19.32 6.66 -2.65
CA LYS A 135 -18.83 6.24 -3.96
C LYS A 135 -17.44 6.81 -4.22
N MET A 136 -16.56 5.99 -4.81
CA MET A 136 -15.34 6.47 -5.43
C MET A 136 -15.70 6.92 -6.86
N PRO A 137 -15.37 8.16 -7.27
CA PRO A 137 -15.64 8.62 -8.63
C PRO A 137 -14.74 7.88 -9.63
N ASN A 138 -15.16 7.78 -10.88
CA ASN A 138 -14.24 7.37 -11.94
C ASN A 138 -13.22 8.49 -12.22
N LEU A 139 -11.94 8.20 -11.98
CA LEU A 139 -10.83 9.16 -12.09
C LEU A 139 -10.14 9.14 -13.47
N GLY A 140 -10.68 8.35 -14.41
CA GLY A 140 -10.11 8.16 -15.74
C GLY A 140 -8.69 7.60 -15.67
N LEU A 141 -8.47 6.62 -14.80
CA LEU A 141 -7.17 5.95 -14.68
C LEU A 141 -6.92 5.13 -15.94
N THR A 142 -5.69 5.20 -16.45
CA THR A 142 -5.20 4.21 -17.41
C THR A 142 -4.85 2.91 -16.70
N GLU A 143 -4.77 1.80 -17.44
CA GLU A 143 -4.39 0.51 -16.87
C GLU A 143 -2.99 0.56 -16.24
N ALA A 144 -2.05 1.28 -16.85
CA ALA A 144 -0.70 1.47 -16.33
C ALA A 144 -0.70 2.23 -14.98
N GLU A 145 -1.46 3.32 -14.90
CA GLU A 145 -1.66 4.06 -13.64
C GLU A 145 -2.30 3.17 -12.57
N ALA A 146 -3.35 2.42 -12.89
CA ALA A 146 -4.01 1.53 -11.95
C ALA A 146 -3.08 0.42 -11.44
N LYS A 147 -2.31 -0.22 -12.33
CA LYS A 147 -1.28 -1.21 -11.96
C LYS A 147 -0.21 -0.60 -11.04
N SER A 148 0.21 0.63 -11.33
CA SER A 148 1.20 1.34 -10.51
C SER A 148 0.68 1.68 -9.11
N ILE A 149 -0.59 2.07 -8.98
CA ILE A 149 -1.26 2.27 -7.69
C ILE A 149 -1.26 0.96 -6.90
N ILE A 150 -1.59 -0.17 -7.53
CA ILE A 150 -1.62 -1.48 -6.88
C ILE A 150 -0.21 -1.87 -6.40
N ALA A 151 0.83 -1.64 -7.20
CA ALA A 151 2.22 -1.87 -6.82
C ALA A 151 2.60 -1.02 -5.60
N TYR A 152 2.23 0.26 -5.60
CA TYR A 152 2.46 1.17 -4.49
C TYR A 152 1.73 0.72 -3.21
N LEU A 153 0.47 0.30 -3.30
CA LEU A 153 -0.30 -0.20 -2.16
C LEU A 153 0.26 -1.53 -1.62
N LYS A 154 0.76 -2.40 -2.50
CA LYS A 154 1.46 -3.63 -2.13
C LYS A 154 2.73 -3.29 -1.35
N TRP A 155 3.58 -2.42 -1.87
CA TRP A 155 4.79 -1.94 -1.17
C TRP A 155 4.46 -1.24 0.15
N MET A 156 3.47 -0.34 0.18
CA MET A 156 3.04 0.36 1.40
C MET A 156 2.61 -0.62 2.50
N SER A 157 1.99 -1.74 2.11
CA SER A 157 1.60 -2.78 3.05
C SER A 157 2.78 -3.51 3.69
N SER A 158 3.98 -3.45 3.08
CA SER A 158 5.22 -4.01 3.64
C SER A 158 5.94 -3.10 4.65
N ILE A 159 5.53 -1.84 4.79
CA ILE A 159 6.20 -0.89 5.69
C ILE A 159 5.90 -1.24 7.15
N ASP A 160 6.94 -1.25 7.99
CA ASP A 160 6.81 -1.36 9.45
C ASP A 160 6.37 -0.01 10.04
N THR A 161 5.07 0.07 10.25
CA THR A 161 4.33 1.22 10.80
C THR A 161 4.17 1.14 12.31
N ASN A 162 4.97 0.32 13.01
CA ASN A 162 4.93 0.14 14.46
C ASN A 162 3.51 -0.20 14.96
N GLY A 163 2.87 -1.21 14.39
CA GLY A 163 1.55 -1.68 14.84
C GLY A 163 0.33 -0.96 14.26
N PHE A 164 0.51 0.02 13.36
CA PHE A 164 -0.61 0.66 12.67
C PHE A 164 -0.94 0.00 11.31
N PRO A 165 -2.22 -0.25 10.98
CA PRO A 165 -3.39 -0.16 11.83
C PRO A 165 -3.48 -1.35 12.80
N THR A 166 -4.03 -1.12 14.00
CA THR A 166 -4.24 -2.21 14.96
C THR A 166 -5.43 -3.09 14.58
N ASN A 167 -5.40 -4.36 14.97
CA ASN A 167 -6.49 -5.33 14.77
C ASN A 167 -6.92 -5.51 13.31
N PHE A 168 -6.03 -5.23 12.36
CA PHE A 168 -6.31 -5.41 10.94
C PHE A 168 -6.36 -6.90 10.58
N LYS A 169 -7.46 -7.33 9.97
CA LYS A 169 -7.64 -8.71 9.50
C LYS A 169 -7.17 -8.79 8.05
N THR A 170 -6.14 -9.59 7.80
CA THR A 170 -5.62 -9.76 6.44
C THR A 170 -6.42 -10.77 5.63
N ILE A 171 -6.44 -10.56 4.30
CA ILE A 171 -6.82 -11.58 3.32
C ILE A 171 -5.96 -12.83 3.51
N LYS A 172 -6.56 -14.01 3.35
CA LYS A 172 -5.84 -15.28 3.41
C LYS A 172 -4.81 -15.34 2.27
N GLN A 173 -3.55 -15.52 2.68
CA GLN A 173 -2.37 -15.50 1.80
C GLN A 173 -2.05 -16.85 1.18
#